data_AF-A0A133UQL6-F1
#
_entry.id   AF-A0A133UQL6-F1
#
_cell.length_a   1.000
_cell.length_b   1.000
_cell.length_c   1.000
_cell.angle_alpha   90.00
_cell.angle_beta   90.00
_cell.angle_gamma   90.00
#
_symmetry.space_group_name_H-M   'P 1'
#
loop_
_entity.id
_entity.type
_entity.pdbx_description
1 polymer ?
#
loop_
_entity_poly.entity_id
_entity_poly.type
_entity_poly.pdbx_seq_one_letter_code
_entity_poly.pdbx_strand_id
1 'polypeptide(L)'
;MFLATSGLRTGEVTGLEMDDVDFDKRKVIPNHESTTKRSYVTFYNDETEEALNKYLPKRKDGDSRIFQVSSNPLQKSFRKTSERSGVKITPKTLRKWFAKEMRNLGVSGEHIDAFAGRLPQSVRAKHYTSYSPERLKEIYTRADIKVLN
;
A
#
# COMPACT_ATOMS: atom_id res chain seq x y z
N MET A 1 -3.32 9.03 1.64
CA MET A 1 -2.70 8.70 0.34
C MET A 1 -2.12 7.30 0.38
N PHE A 2 -0.87 7.08 0.81
CA PHE A 2 -0.20 5.78 0.67
C PHE A 2 -0.97 4.55 1.21
N LEU A 3 -1.50 4.62 2.43
CA LEU A 3 -2.33 3.53 3.01
C LEU A 3 -3.64 3.27 2.23
N ALA A 4 -4.18 4.30 1.58
CA ALA A 4 -5.44 4.21 0.84
C ALA A 4 -5.23 3.60 -0.55
N THR A 5 -4.03 3.72 -1.14
CA THR A 5 -3.76 3.35 -2.52
C THR A 5 -2.90 2.10 -2.65
N SER A 6 -2.05 1.79 -1.66
CA SER A 6 -1.20 0.58 -1.68
C SER A 6 -1.84 -0.67 -1.10
N GLY A 7 -2.94 -0.49 -0.35
CA GLY A 7 -3.57 -1.60 0.34
C GLY A 7 -2.74 -2.23 1.45
N LEU A 8 -1.56 -1.69 1.84
CA LEU A 8 -0.66 -2.25 2.86
C LEU A 8 -1.20 -2.14 4.30
N ARG A 9 -0.70 -3.01 5.18
CA ARG A 9 -0.95 -2.98 6.63
C ARG A 9 -0.15 -1.86 7.26
N THR A 10 -0.60 -1.40 8.43
CA THR A 10 0.13 -0.36 9.19
C THR A 10 1.58 -0.77 9.48
N GLY A 11 1.80 -2.02 9.90
CA GLY A 11 3.15 -2.53 10.17
C GLY A 11 4.04 -2.51 8.93
N GLU A 12 3.53 -2.98 7.79
CA GLU A 12 4.22 -2.97 6.49
C GLU A 12 4.60 -1.54 6.09
N VAL A 13 3.69 -0.56 6.24
CA VAL A 13 3.98 0.85 5.94
C VAL A 13 5.01 1.46 6.89
N THR A 14 4.91 1.20 8.20
CA THR A 14 5.85 1.77 9.19
C THR A 14 7.24 1.14 9.17
N GLY A 15 7.36 -0.04 8.54
CA GLY A 15 8.63 -0.73 8.34
C GLY A 15 9.18 -0.60 6.92
N LEU A 16 8.49 0.12 6.02
CA LEU A 16 8.88 0.21 4.61
C LEU A 16 10.15 1.05 4.44
N GLU A 17 11.15 0.48 3.78
CA GLU A 17 12.45 1.12 3.50
C GLU A 17 12.49 1.76 2.11
N MET A 18 13.44 2.67 1.89
CA MET A 18 13.65 3.30 0.58
C MET A 18 13.88 2.25 -0.52
N ASP A 19 14.63 1.19 -0.20
CA ASP A 19 14.98 0.13 -1.15
C ASP A 19 13.82 -0.81 -1.47
N ASP A 20 12.74 -0.79 -0.67
CA ASP A 20 11.52 -1.54 -0.95
C ASP A 20 10.66 -0.90 -2.05
N VAL A 21 11.03 0.31 -2.51
CA VAL A 21 10.24 1.11 -3.46
C VAL A 21 11.02 1.47 -4.70
N ASP A 22 10.51 1.01 -5.84
CA ASP A 22 10.91 1.47 -7.17
C ASP A 22 9.99 2.62 -7.56
N PHE A 23 10.48 3.86 -7.35
CA PHE A 23 9.72 5.10 -7.53
C PHE A 23 9.33 5.31 -9.00
N ASP A 24 10.23 5.03 -9.95
CA ASP A 24 9.97 5.14 -11.39
C ASP A 24 8.78 4.26 -11.82
N LYS A 25 8.62 3.10 -11.18
CA LYS A 25 7.51 2.17 -11.45
C LYS A 25 6.35 2.31 -10.49
N ARG A 26 6.42 3.20 -9.50
CA ARG A 26 5.49 3.31 -8.35
C ARG A 26 5.20 1.95 -7.69
N LYS A 27 6.23 1.11 -7.65
CA LYS A 27 6.14 -0.30 -7.26
C LYS A 27 6.72 -0.48 -5.87
N VAL A 28 6.02 -1.22 -5.03
CA VAL A 28 6.36 -1.44 -3.62
C VAL A 28 6.43 -2.93 -3.35
N ILE A 29 7.55 -3.38 -2.78
CA ILE A 29 7.76 -4.76 -2.36
C ILE A 29 8.11 -4.71 -0.87
N PRO A 30 7.13 -4.71 0.03
CA PRO A 30 7.41 -4.59 1.45
C PRO A 30 8.18 -5.83 1.95
N ASN A 31 9.15 -5.63 2.82
CA ASN A 31 9.86 -6.73 3.46
C ASN A 31 9.03 -7.34 4.61
N HIS A 32 8.09 -8.22 4.28
CA HIS A 32 7.25 -8.92 5.25
C HIS A 32 7.06 -10.40 4.88
N GLU A 33 8.05 -11.23 5.25
CA GLU A 33 7.92 -12.67 5.16
C GLU A 33 7.36 -13.24 6.47
N SER A 34 6.21 -13.91 6.39
CA SER A 34 5.75 -14.84 7.43
C SER A 34 5.66 -16.25 6.85
N THR A 35 5.69 -17.26 7.72
CA THR A 35 5.63 -18.69 7.35
C THR A 35 4.41 -19.05 6.50
N THR A 36 3.30 -18.31 6.61
CA THR A 36 2.04 -18.61 5.90
C THR A 36 1.66 -17.54 4.87
N LYS A 37 2.25 -16.34 4.93
CA LYS A 37 1.93 -15.19 4.07
C LYS A 37 3.21 -14.44 3.76
N ARG A 38 3.58 -14.36 2.49
CA ARG A 38 4.68 -13.50 2.04
C ARG A 38 4.10 -12.22 1.45
N SER A 39 4.74 -11.11 1.76
CA SER A 39 4.56 -9.88 1.01
C SER A 39 4.78 -10.15 -0.48
N TYR A 40 3.91 -9.57 -1.30
CA TYR A 40 4.07 -9.54 -2.74
C TYR A 40 4.19 -8.08 -3.19
N VAL A 41 4.12 -7.85 -4.48
CA VAL A 41 4.16 -6.49 -5.02
C VAL A 41 2.81 -5.78 -4.85
N THR A 42 2.87 -4.50 -4.52
CA THR A 42 1.77 -3.56 -4.66
C THR A 42 2.26 -2.27 -5.31
N PHE A 43 1.37 -1.32 -5.51
CA PHE A 43 1.65 -0.05 -6.19
C PHE A 43 0.99 1.11 -5.46
N TYR A 44 1.31 2.33 -5.85
CA TYR A 44 0.57 3.52 -5.43
C TYR A 44 0.25 4.40 -6.65
N ASN A 45 -0.80 5.22 -6.54
CA ASN A 45 -1.22 6.10 -7.61
C ASN A 45 -0.36 7.36 -7.71
N ASP A 46 -0.57 8.12 -8.77
CA ASP A 46 0.07 9.42 -9.06
C ASP A 46 -0.17 10.46 -7.95
N GLU A 47 -1.38 10.58 -7.41
CA GLU A 47 -1.64 11.52 -6.30
C GLU A 47 -0.76 11.21 -5.07
N THR A 48 -0.51 9.91 -4.83
CA THR A 48 0.36 9.47 -3.75
C THR A 48 1.82 9.75 -4.08
N GLU A 49 2.24 9.60 -5.32
CA GLU A 49 3.59 9.95 -5.79
C GLU A 49 3.87 11.45 -5.57
N GLU A 50 2.93 12.33 -5.95
CA GLU A 50 3.05 13.76 -5.70
C GLU A 50 3.17 14.08 -4.20
N ALA A 51 2.37 13.42 -3.37
CA ALA A 51 2.43 13.58 -1.92
C ALA A 51 3.77 13.08 -1.35
N LEU A 52 4.30 11.98 -1.88
CA LEU A 52 5.62 11.45 -1.52
C LEU A 52 6.73 12.39 -1.92
N ASN A 53 6.72 12.96 -3.14
CA ASN A 53 7.73 13.91 -3.60
C ASN A 53 7.79 15.17 -2.71
N LYS A 54 6.65 15.60 -2.15
CA LYS A 54 6.59 16.70 -1.16
C LYS A 54 7.01 16.29 0.26
N TYR A 55 7.04 15.00 0.54
CA TYR A 55 7.33 14.43 1.87
C TYR A 55 8.78 13.95 2.00
N LEU A 56 9.32 13.24 1.02
CA LEU A 56 10.63 12.60 1.06
C LEU A 56 11.77 13.58 1.40
N PRO A 57 11.82 14.83 0.87
CA PRO A 57 12.87 15.78 1.23
C PRO A 57 12.84 16.25 2.69
N LYS A 58 11.74 15.99 3.42
CA LYS A 58 11.57 16.37 4.83
C LYS A 58 12.00 15.26 5.80
N ARG A 59 12.41 14.11 5.27
CA ARG A 59 12.94 13.01 6.06
C ARG A 59 14.27 13.41 6.68
N LYS A 60 14.57 12.82 7.83
CA LYS A 60 15.86 12.97 8.51
C LYS A 60 16.84 11.95 7.97
N ASP A 61 18.11 12.30 7.93
CA ASP A 61 19.16 11.34 7.57
C ASP A 61 19.32 10.25 8.65
N GLY A 62 19.90 9.11 8.28
CA GLY A 62 20.23 8.02 9.20
C GLY A 62 19.09 7.04 9.53
N ASP A 63 17.89 7.20 8.94
CA ASP A 63 16.79 6.24 9.03
C ASP A 63 16.30 5.90 7.61
N SER A 64 16.58 4.68 7.15
CA SER A 64 16.26 4.19 5.80
C SER A 64 14.77 4.06 5.53
N ARG A 65 13.92 4.12 6.57
CA ARG A 65 12.46 3.99 6.40
C ARG A 65 11.88 5.18 5.67
N ILE A 66 10.99 4.91 4.73
CA ILE A 66 10.24 5.94 4.01
C ILE A 66 9.44 6.76 5.02
N PHE A 67 8.62 6.09 5.83
CA PHE A 67 7.83 6.73 6.86
C PHE A 67 8.53 6.58 8.20
N GLN A 68 9.25 7.63 8.64
CA GLN A 68 10.02 7.67 9.88
C GLN A 68 9.11 7.83 11.11
N VAL A 69 8.16 6.91 11.26
CA VAL A 69 7.13 6.90 12.30
C VAL A 69 6.84 5.46 12.70
N SER A 70 6.72 5.21 14.01
CA SER A 70 6.28 3.90 14.49
C SER A 70 4.75 3.79 14.52
N SER A 71 4.24 2.57 14.70
CA SER A 71 2.80 2.29 14.65
C SER A 71 1.99 3.09 15.69
N ASN A 72 2.48 3.24 16.93
CA ASN A 72 1.74 3.93 17.99
C ASN A 72 1.55 5.44 17.72
N PRO A 73 2.59 6.23 17.41
CA PRO A 73 2.45 7.63 16.99
C PRO A 73 1.55 7.79 15.76
N LEU A 74 1.65 6.88 14.78
CA LEU A 74 0.79 6.91 13.59
C LEU A 74 -0.69 6.76 13.98
N GLN A 75 -1.03 5.78 14.81
CA GLN A 75 -2.41 5.60 15.30
C GLN A 75 -2.91 6.83 16.08
N LYS A 76 -2.06 7.44 16.91
CA LYS A 76 -2.40 8.70 17.61
C LYS A 76 -2.67 9.84 16.63
N SER A 77 -1.89 9.96 15.56
CA SER A 77 -2.09 10.97 14.51
C SER A 77 -3.44 10.77 13.79
N PHE A 78 -3.78 9.53 13.44
CA PHE A 78 -5.08 9.20 12.84
C PHE A 78 -6.25 9.47 13.77
N ARG A 79 -6.10 9.18 15.07
CA ARG A 79 -7.12 9.51 16.07
C ARG A 79 -7.38 11.01 16.13
N LYS A 80 -6.32 11.83 16.25
CA LYS A 80 -6.44 13.30 16.25
C LYS A 80 -7.08 13.83 14.98
N THR A 81 -6.71 13.28 13.82
CA THR A 81 -7.28 13.67 12.53
C THR A 81 -8.77 13.31 12.45
N SER A 82 -9.15 12.15 12.99
CA SER A 82 -10.55 11.73 13.06
C SER A 82 -11.38 12.64 13.94
N GLU A 83 -10.87 13.00 15.11
CA GLU A 83 -11.52 13.92 16.06
C GLU A 83 -11.73 15.30 15.42
N ARG A 84 -10.73 15.82 14.70
CA ARG A 84 -10.79 17.14 14.03
C ARG A 84 -11.73 17.18 12.83
N SER A 85 -11.77 16.10 12.05
CA SER A 85 -12.61 16.03 10.84
C SER A 85 -14.04 15.59 11.11
N GLY A 86 -14.33 15.06 12.31
CA GLY A 86 -15.61 14.41 12.62
C GLY A 86 -15.81 13.05 11.94
N VAL A 87 -14.83 12.59 11.15
CA VAL A 87 -14.90 11.33 10.40
C VAL A 87 -13.92 10.33 10.98
N LYS A 88 -14.39 9.14 11.35
CA LYS A 88 -13.54 8.07 11.90
C LYS A 88 -12.65 7.45 10.82
N ILE A 89 -11.44 7.96 10.66
CA ILE A 89 -10.44 7.49 9.70
C ILE A 89 -9.32 6.78 10.47
N THR A 90 -9.09 5.53 10.11
CA THR A 90 -7.97 4.72 10.65
C THR A 90 -7.22 4.06 9.51
N PRO A 91 -5.95 3.64 9.71
CA PRO A 91 -5.24 2.83 8.71
C PRO A 91 -6.03 1.60 8.27
N LYS A 92 -6.72 0.95 9.21
CA LYS A 92 -7.59 -0.21 8.94
C LYS A 92 -8.78 0.17 8.06
N THR A 93 -9.38 1.32 8.30
CA THR A 93 -10.47 1.86 7.47
C THR A 93 -9.97 2.14 6.04
N LEU A 94 -8.80 2.77 5.89
CA LEU A 94 -8.22 3.06 4.58
C LEU A 94 -7.89 1.79 3.78
N ARG A 95 -7.36 0.75 4.44
CA ARG A 95 -7.12 -0.55 3.78
C ARG A 95 -8.42 -1.24 3.36
N LYS A 96 -9.50 -1.12 4.14
CA LYS A 96 -10.83 -1.61 3.75
C LYS A 96 -11.39 -0.81 2.57
N TRP A 97 -11.20 0.51 2.59
CA TRP A 97 -11.59 1.40 1.51
C TRP A 97 -10.87 1.01 0.21
N PHE A 98 -9.55 0.83 0.22
CA PHE A 98 -8.78 0.32 -0.93
C PHE A 98 -9.41 -0.93 -1.55
N ALA A 99 -9.67 -1.95 -0.72
CA ALA A 99 -10.23 -3.21 -1.19
C ALA A 99 -11.69 -3.09 -1.67
N LYS A 100 -12.44 -2.09 -1.20
CA LYS A 100 -13.78 -1.80 -1.71
C LYS A 100 -13.67 -1.08 -3.05
N GLU A 101 -12.81 -0.07 -3.13
CA GLU A 101 -12.66 0.77 -4.32
C GLU A 101 -12.12 -0.01 -5.50
N MET A 102 -11.07 -0.83 -5.29
CA MET A 102 -10.57 -1.72 -6.33
C MET A 102 -11.65 -2.69 -6.85
N ARG A 103 -12.57 -3.16 -5.99
CA ARG A 103 -13.71 -3.97 -6.45
C ARG A 103 -14.69 -3.17 -7.31
N ASN A 104 -14.99 -1.94 -6.90
CA ASN A 104 -15.85 -1.04 -7.68
C ASN A 104 -15.25 -0.76 -9.07
N LEU A 105 -13.93 -0.69 -9.14
CA LEU A 105 -13.13 -0.52 -10.37
C LEU A 105 -12.95 -1.84 -11.16
N GLY A 106 -13.66 -2.91 -10.78
CA GLY A 106 -13.69 -4.18 -11.51
C GLY A 106 -12.48 -5.10 -11.27
N VAL A 107 -11.63 -4.79 -10.29
CA VAL A 107 -10.49 -5.65 -9.94
C VAL A 107 -10.98 -6.88 -9.18
N SER A 108 -10.54 -8.08 -9.59
CA SER A 108 -10.97 -9.32 -8.93
C SER A 108 -10.44 -9.41 -7.48
N GLY A 109 -11.19 -10.13 -6.64
CA GLY A 109 -10.81 -10.34 -5.24
C GLY A 109 -9.41 -10.93 -5.07
N GLU A 110 -8.98 -11.81 -5.97
CA GLU A 110 -7.67 -12.44 -5.88
C GLU A 110 -6.51 -11.46 -6.15
N HIS A 111 -6.65 -10.56 -7.13
CA HIS A 111 -5.66 -9.50 -7.37
C HIS A 111 -5.64 -8.49 -6.21
N ILE A 112 -6.80 -8.16 -5.62
CA ILE A 112 -6.88 -7.33 -4.42
C ILE A 112 -6.17 -8.00 -3.24
N ASP A 113 -6.33 -9.31 -3.10
CA ASP A 113 -5.63 -10.10 -2.10
C ASP A 113 -4.12 -10.14 -2.38
N ALA A 114 -3.69 -10.15 -3.65
CA ALA A 114 -2.30 -9.98 -4.05
C ALA A 114 -1.70 -8.65 -3.59
N PHE A 115 -2.30 -7.53 -3.99
CA PHE A 115 -1.87 -6.19 -3.59
C PHE A 115 -1.82 -6.03 -2.06
N ALA A 116 -2.75 -6.68 -1.36
CA ALA A 116 -2.85 -6.62 0.09
C ALA A 116 -1.92 -7.63 0.82
N GLY A 117 -1.07 -8.40 0.13
CA GLY A 117 -0.20 -9.40 0.76
C GLY A 117 -1.01 -10.49 1.49
N ARG A 118 -2.05 -11.02 0.83
CA ARG A 118 -2.94 -12.08 1.32
C ARG A 118 -2.98 -13.32 0.42
N LEU A 119 -2.11 -13.42 -0.59
CA LEU A 119 -2.02 -14.61 -1.44
C LEU A 119 -1.46 -15.82 -0.68
N PRO A 120 -2.16 -16.98 -0.71
CA PRO A 120 -1.62 -18.24 -0.22
C PRO A 120 -0.39 -18.67 -1.02
N GLN A 121 0.53 -19.38 -0.36
CA GLN A 121 1.76 -19.89 -0.99
C GLN A 121 1.48 -20.82 -2.19
N SER A 122 0.38 -21.57 -2.16
CA SER A 122 -0.03 -22.50 -3.22
C SER A 122 -0.46 -21.82 -4.51
N VAL A 123 -0.99 -20.59 -4.43
CA VAL A 123 -1.46 -19.82 -5.60
C VAL A 123 -0.28 -19.27 -6.40
N ARG A 124 0.82 -18.91 -5.73
CA ARG A 124 2.06 -18.42 -6.35
C ARG A 124 2.69 -19.40 -7.33
N ALA A 125 2.66 -20.70 -7.03
CA ALA A 125 3.32 -21.72 -7.84
C ALA A 125 2.51 -22.09 -9.11
N LYS A 126 1.20 -21.87 -9.11
CA LYS A 126 0.28 -22.38 -10.15
C LYS A 126 -0.14 -21.34 -11.19
N HIS A 127 -0.03 -20.05 -10.89
CA HIS A 127 -0.58 -18.97 -11.74
C HIS A 127 0.47 -17.90 -12.09
N TYR A 128 1.66 -18.35 -12.50
CA TYR A 128 2.82 -17.47 -12.77
C TYR A 128 2.54 -16.34 -13.77
N THR A 129 1.55 -16.49 -14.67
CA THR A 129 1.16 -15.47 -15.66
C THR A 129 0.21 -14.41 -15.12
N SER A 130 -0.84 -14.79 -14.38
CA SER A 130 -1.84 -13.83 -13.87
C SER A 130 -1.32 -12.96 -12.73
N TYR A 131 -0.32 -13.44 -12.00
CA TYR A 131 0.24 -12.76 -10.84
C TYR A 131 1.67 -12.26 -11.04
N SER A 132 2.18 -12.20 -12.28
CA SER A 132 3.47 -11.56 -12.50
C SER A 132 3.43 -10.08 -12.07
N PRO A 133 4.55 -9.50 -11.60
CA PRO A 133 4.58 -8.09 -11.22
C PRO A 133 4.14 -7.15 -12.34
N GLU A 134 4.45 -7.49 -13.58
CA GLU A 134 4.06 -6.74 -14.78
C GLU A 134 2.55 -6.78 -14.96
N ARG A 135 1.93 -7.97 -14.85
CA ARG A 135 0.49 -8.11 -14.99
C ARG A 135 -0.26 -7.40 -13.86
N LEU A 136 0.25 -7.49 -12.63
CA LEU A 136 -0.32 -6.77 -11.49
C LEU A 136 -0.19 -5.25 -11.66
N LYS A 137 0.91 -4.76 -12.24
CA LYS A 137 1.06 -3.35 -12.58
C LYS A 137 0.02 -2.91 -13.59
N GLU A 138 -0.17 -3.66 -14.68
CA GLU A 138 -1.20 -3.36 -15.68
C GLU A 138 -2.61 -3.29 -15.08
N ILE A 139 -2.95 -4.24 -14.21
CA ILE A 139 -4.26 -4.28 -13.54
C ILE A 139 -4.44 -3.09 -12.63
N TYR A 140 -3.42 -2.76 -11.83
CA TYR A 140 -3.46 -1.61 -10.92
C TYR A 140 -3.58 -0.29 -11.70
N THR A 141 -2.77 -0.11 -12.75
CA THR A 141 -2.80 1.09 -13.59
C THR A 141 -4.14 1.23 -14.30
N ARG A 142 -4.72 0.14 -14.81
CA ARG A 142 -6.04 0.17 -15.46
C ARG A 142 -7.18 0.50 -14.50
N ALA A 143 -7.06 0.08 -13.24
CA ALA A 143 -8.05 0.42 -12.22
C ALA A 143 -8.08 1.94 -11.96
N ASP A 144 -6.97 2.65 -12.15
CA ASP A 144 -6.85 4.11 -12.00
C ASP A 144 -7.48 4.64 -10.70
N ILE A 145 -7.15 4.00 -9.58
CA ILE A 145 -7.69 4.40 -8.27
C ILE A 145 -7.29 5.84 -7.94
N LYS A 146 -8.28 6.67 -7.57
CA LYS A 146 -8.11 8.06 -7.14
C LYS A 146 -8.70 8.27 -5.76
N VAL A 147 -8.09 9.17 -4.98
CA VAL A 147 -8.48 9.47 -3.59
C VAL A 147 -9.04 10.88 -3.47
N LEU A 148 -8.56 11.84 -4.26
CA LEU A 148 -8.88 13.26 -4.12
C LEU A 148 -9.72 13.83 -5.28
N ASN A 149 -10.13 12.99 -6.24
CA ASN A 149 -11.08 13.37 -7.29
C ASN A 149 -12.33 14.07 -6.76
#